data_AF-A0A1H6ZF68-F1
#
_entry.id   AF-A0A1H6ZF68-F1
#
_cell.length_a   1.000
_cell.length_b   1.000
_cell.length_c   1.000
_cell.angle_alpha   90.00
_cell.angle_beta   90.00
_cell.angle_gamma   90.00
#
_symmetry.space_group_name_H-M   'P 1'
#
loop_
_entity.id
_entity.type
_entity.pdbx_description
1 polymer ?
#
loop_
_entity_poly.entity_id
_entity_poly.type
_entity_poly.pdbx_seq_one_letter_code
_entity_poly.pdbx_strand_id
1 'polypeptide(L)' 'SARNFNPLAAMAGRVCVAEVEEIVPTGALDPDQIHLPGIYVHRLVLNPTPEKRIEQRTVRSA' A
#
# COMPACT_ATOMS: atom_id res chain seq x y z
N SER A 1 -0.71 9.34 2.86
CA SER A 1 -0.85 7.90 3.17
C SER A 1 -2.24 7.45 2.73
N ALA A 2 -2.34 6.50 1.81
CA ALA A 2 -3.63 5.91 1.38
C ALA A 2 -4.05 4.72 2.27
N ARG A 3 -3.56 4.67 3.52
CA ARG A 3 -3.77 3.58 4.48
C ARG A 3 -5.16 3.67 5.13
N ASN A 4 -6.19 3.55 4.31
CA ASN A 4 -7.60 3.52 4.70
C ASN A 4 -8.00 2.08 5.07
N PHE A 5 -9.01 1.53 4.40
CA PHE A 5 -9.48 0.15 4.55
C PHE A 5 -8.54 -0.92 3.98
N ASN A 6 -7.42 -0.55 3.34
CA ASN A 6 -6.50 -1.50 2.70
C ASN A 6 -6.09 -2.69 3.59
N PRO A 7 -5.65 -2.53 4.87
CA PRO A 7 -5.31 -3.66 5.71
C PRO A 7 -6.52 -4.56 6.04
N LEU A 8 -7.70 -3.97 6.26
CA LEU A 8 -8.92 -4.72 6.55
C LEU A 8 -9.35 -5.56 5.34
N ALA A 9 -9.29 -4.99 4.14
CA ALA A 9 -9.59 -5.68 2.90
C ALA A 9 -8.61 -6.85 2.64
N ALA A 10 -7.31 -6.64 2.90
CA ALA A 10 -6.29 -7.67 2.75
C ALA A 10 -6.54 -8.88 3.67
N MET A 11 -6.86 -8.65 4.94
CA MET A 11 -7.10 -9.73 5.92
C MET A 11 -8.42 -10.47 5.70
N ALA A 12 -9.45 -9.82 5.13
CA ALA A 12 -10.76 -10.43 4.89
C ALA A 12 -10.79 -11.31 3.63
N GLY A 13 -9.85 -11.12 2.70
CA GLY A 13 -9.82 -11.83 1.43
C GLY A 13 -9.23 -13.23 1.54
N ARG A 14 -9.87 -14.22 0.89
CA ARG A 14 -9.26 -15.55 0.69
C ARG A 14 -7.98 -15.48 -0.15
N VAL A 15 -7.93 -14.54 -1.09
CA VAL A 15 -6.74 -14.23 -1.90
C VAL A 15 -6.60 -12.72 -1.92
N CYS A 16 -5.42 -12.23 -1.56
CA CYS A 16 -5.07 -10.82 -1.54
C CYS A 16 -3.96 -10.54 -2.56
N VAL A 17 -4.23 -9.59 -3.46
CA VAL A 17 -3.25 -9.04 -4.40
C VAL A 17 -3.02 -7.59 -4.00
N ALA A 18 -1.79 -7.23 -3.67
CA ALA A 18 -1.43 -5.87 -3.29
C ALA A 18 -0.65 -5.20 -4.41
N GLU A 19 -1.17 -4.08 -4.91
CA GLU A 19 -0.46 -3.17 -5.80
C GLU A 19 0.43 -2.23 -4.97
N VAL A 20 1.71 -2.15 -5.30
CA VAL A 20 2.72 -1.37 -4.56
C VAL A 20 3.58 -0.54 -5.50
N GLU A 21 4.05 0.60 -5.01
CA GLU A 21 4.95 1.50 -5.76
C GLU A 21 6.40 1.00 -5.77
N GLU A 22 6.80 0.21 -4.78
CA GLU A 22 8.15 -0.29 -4.62
C GLU A 22 8.13 -1.74 -4.09
N ILE A 23 9.04 -2.57 -4.59
CA ILE A 23 9.34 -3.90 -4.05
C ILE A 23 10.81 -3.90 -3.63
N VAL A 24 11.06 -4.24 -2.37
CA VAL A 24 12.41 -4.29 -1.80
C VAL A 24 12.79 -5.72 -1.40
N PRO A 25 14.09 -6.02 -1.25
CA PRO A 25 14.54 -7.30 -0.72
C PRO A 25 14.00 -7.59 0.69
N THR A 26 13.89 -8.87 1.05
CA THR A 26 13.52 -9.27 2.41
C THR A 26 14.54 -8.73 3.42
N GLY A 27 14.05 -8.16 4.52
CA GLY A 27 14.89 -7.53 5.55
C GLY A 27 15.26 -6.08 5.26
N ALA A 28 14.91 -5.52 4.09
CA ALA A 28 15.14 -4.10 3.79
C ALA A 28 14.17 -3.16 4.53
N LEU A 29 13.01 -3.66 4.97
CA LEU A 29 12.07 -2.93 5.81
C LEU A 29 12.28 -3.29 7.28
N ASP A 30 12.30 -2.27 8.15
CA ASP A 30 12.30 -2.44 9.60
C ASP A 30 11.02 -3.18 10.05
N PRO A 31 11.13 -4.29 10.79
CA PRO A 31 9.97 -5.02 11.32
C PRO A 31 8.96 -4.14 12.07
N ASP A 32 9.40 -3.13 12.82
CA ASP A 32 8.52 -2.24 13.58
C ASP A 32 7.77 -1.23 12.68
N GLN A 33 8.20 -1.07 11.43
CA GLN A 33 7.57 -0.22 10.42
C GLN A 33 6.62 -1.02 9.49
N ILE A 34 6.51 -2.34 9.66
CA ILE A 34 5.61 -3.16 8.85
C ILE A 34 4.15 -2.91 9.25
N HIS A 35 3.39 -2.30 8.35
CA HIS A 35 1.99 -1.95 8.56
C HIS A 35 1.01 -3.11 8.43
N LEU A 36 1.32 -4.05 7.53
CA LEU A 36 0.52 -5.24 7.23
C LEU A 36 1.49 -6.41 7.08
N PRO A 37 1.45 -7.41 7.98
CA PRO A 37 2.30 -8.58 7.88
C PRO A 37 2.12 -9.31 6.54
N GLY A 38 3.22 -9.80 5.97
CA GLY A 38 3.22 -10.47 4.66
C GLY A 38 2.33 -11.71 4.57
N ILE A 39 1.97 -12.33 5.69
CA ILE A 39 1.07 -13.50 5.74
C ILE A 39 -0.32 -13.24 5.13
N TYR A 40 -0.76 -11.97 5.12
CA TYR A 40 -2.06 -11.61 4.55
C TYR A 40 -1.99 -11.33 3.04
N VAL A 41 -0.80 -11.25 2.45
CA VAL A 41 -0.61 -10.88 1.04
C VAL A 41 -0.14 -12.11 0.25
N HIS A 42 -0.89 -12.46 -0.80
CA HIS A 42 -0.61 -13.67 -1.59
C HIS A 42 0.16 -13.36 -2.87
N ARG A 43 -0.02 -12.14 -3.42
CA ARG A 43 0.64 -11.69 -4.64
C ARG A 43 0.95 -10.19 -4.53
N LEU A 44 2.09 -9.78 -5.05
CA LEU A 44 2.48 -8.38 -5.21
C LEU A 44 2.44 -8.01 -6.69
N VAL A 45 1.95 -6.83 -7.00
CA VAL A 45 2.01 -6.22 -8.34
C VAL A 45 2.73 -4.89 -8.20
N LEU A 46 3.83 -4.72 -8.94
CA LEU A 46 4.57 -3.47 -8.97
C LEU A 46 3.91 -2.49 -9.94
N ASN A 47 3.49 -1.34 -9.45
CA ASN A 47 3.12 -0.18 -10.25
C ASN A 47 3.94 1.02 -9.78
N PRO A 48 5.08 1.32 -10.41
CA PRO A 48 6.03 2.34 -9.91
C PRO A 48 5.52 3.77 -10.09
N THR A 49 4.52 3.98 -10.95
CA THR A 49 3.97 5.30 -11.26
C THR A 49 2.44 5.26 -11.33
N PRO A 50 1.75 5.00 -10.21
CA PRO A 50 0.29 4.97 -10.20
C PRO A 50 -0.27 6.39 -10.36
N GLU A 51 -1.37 6.52 -11.10
CA GLU A 51 -2.08 7.79 -11.19
C GLU A 51 -2.77 8.09 -9.84
N LYS A 52 -2.27 9.07 -9.10
CA LYS A 52 -2.86 9.53 -7.83
C LYS A 52 -3.76 10.74 -8.08
N ARG A 53 -5.02 10.49 -8.39
CA ARG A 53 -6.00 11.57 -8.62
C ARG A 53 -6.31 12.33 -7.33
N ILE A 54 -6.32 13.66 -7.43
CA ILE A 54 -6.82 14.54 -6.38
C ILE A 54 -8.20 15.02 -6.83
N GLU A 55 -9.25 14.54 -6.17
CA GLU A 55 -10.62 14.91 -6.53
C GLU A 55 -10.88 16.41 -6.34
N GLN A 56 -10.42 16.97 -5.22
CA GLN A 56 -10.54 18.39 -4.90
C GLN A 56 -9.19 18.95 -4.43
N ARG A 57 -8.56 19.77 -5.27
CA ARG A 57 -7.26 20.41 -4.96
C ARG A 57 -7.48 21.79 -4.35
N THR A 58 -7.57 21.85 -3.03
CA THR A 58 -7.69 23.12 -2.29
C THR A 58 -6.31 23.62 -1.87
N VAL A 59 -5.97 24.86 -2.22
CA VAL A 59 -4.71 25.54 -1.84
C VAL A 59 -5.00 26.83 -1.09
N ARG A 60 -4.17 27.18 -0.10
CA ARG A 60 -4.23 28.50 0.55
C ARG A 60 -3.27 29.46 -0.14
N SER A 61 -3.66 30.73 -0.25
CA SER A 61 -2.75 31.80 -0.68
C SER A 61 -1.61 31.96 0.33
N ALA A 62 -0.41 32.31 -0.17
CA ALA A 62 0.77 32.53 0.65
C ALA A 62 0.65 33.76 1.56
#